data_AF-A0A1H5SER0-F1
#
_entry.id   AF-A0A1H5SER0-F1
#
_cell.length_a   1.000
_cell.length_b   1.000
_cell.length_c   1.000
_cell.angle_alpha   90.00
_cell.angle_beta   90.00
_cell.angle_gamma   90.00
#
_symmetry.space_group_name_H-M   'P 1'
#
loop_
_entity.id
_entity.type
_entity.pdbx_description
1 polymer ?
#
loop_
_entity_poly.entity_id
_entity_poly.type
_entity_poly.pdbx_seq_one_letter_code
_entity_poly.pdbx_strand_id
1 'polypeptide(L)'
;MAQTRKKNKKTVSIFLFLLIVLVSVVAKNTGLFDGGTGKSPAADLTIYFPSEKYPETAKHIKDAVAKGASPVCTIDRKGADENRRQSLAGVATKKNYDRDEWPMAMCAEGGKGADIAYIKPADNRGAGSWIGNQLDKLPDGTRVEIVVK
;
A
#
# COMPACT_ATOMS: atom_id res chain seq x y z
N MET A 1 25.86 0.86 65.52
CA MET A 1 26.29 0.50 64.15
C MET A 1 25.22 -0.38 63.50
N ALA A 2 25.01 -0.20 62.20
CA ALA A 2 23.75 -0.43 61.47
C ALA A 2 23.31 -1.91 61.32
N GLN A 3 22.01 -2.17 61.51
CA GLN A 3 21.38 -3.44 61.12
C GLN A 3 21.28 -3.53 59.59
N THR A 4 22.01 -4.45 58.99
CA THR A 4 21.97 -4.68 57.55
C THR A 4 20.70 -5.47 57.19
N ARG A 5 19.73 -4.78 56.59
CA ARG A 5 18.46 -5.35 56.10
C ARG A 5 18.77 -6.36 54.99
N LYS A 6 18.73 -7.66 55.29
CA LYS A 6 18.90 -8.75 54.32
C LYS A 6 17.73 -8.70 53.33
N LYS A 7 17.89 -8.01 52.19
CA LYS A 7 16.86 -7.92 51.15
C LYS A 7 16.51 -9.33 50.68
N ASN A 8 15.26 -9.74 50.86
CA ASN A 8 14.74 -11.04 50.43
C ASN A 8 14.76 -11.12 48.90
N LYS A 9 15.85 -11.62 48.34
CA LYS A 9 16.02 -11.80 46.88
C LYS A 9 14.86 -12.59 46.26
N LYS A 10 14.26 -13.53 47.00
CA LYS A 10 13.09 -14.31 46.57
C LYS A 10 11.85 -13.45 46.34
N THR A 11 11.55 -12.48 47.22
CA THR A 11 10.37 -11.61 47.04
C THR A 11 10.58 -10.65 45.89
N VAL A 12 11.77 -10.07 45.74
CA VAL A 12 12.13 -9.21 44.59
C VAL A 12 11.98 -9.97 43.26
N SER A 13 12.39 -11.24 43.22
CA SER A 13 12.27 -12.08 42.02
C SER A 13 10.82 -12.41 41.67
N ILE A 14 9.95 -12.64 42.66
CA ILE A 14 8.52 -12.87 42.46
C ILE A 14 7.83 -11.61 41.94
N PHE A 15 8.13 -10.44 42.52
CA PHE A 15 7.58 -9.17 42.05
C PHE A 15 8.03 -8.84 40.63
N LEU A 16 9.28 -9.10 40.28
CA LEU A 16 9.78 -8.90 38.92
C LEU A 16 9.10 -9.85 37.92
N PHE A 17 8.88 -11.11 38.30
CA PHE A 17 8.15 -12.07 37.47
C PHE A 17 6.69 -11.65 37.26
N LEU A 18 5.99 -11.24 38.32
CA LEU A 18 4.62 -10.74 38.23
C LEU A 18 4.51 -9.47 37.38
N LEU A 19 5.49 -8.57 37.47
CA LEU A 19 5.55 -7.37 36.64
C LEU A 19 5.72 -7.71 35.16
N ILE A 20 6.60 -8.67 34.83
CA ILE A 20 6.81 -9.13 33.45
C ILE A 20 5.53 -9.77 32.89
N VAL A 21 4.84 -10.59 33.69
CA VAL A 21 3.56 -11.20 33.29
C VAL A 21 2.50 -10.12 33.06
N LEU A 22 2.38 -9.14 33.95
CA LEU A 22 1.44 -8.04 33.81
C LEU A 22 1.70 -7.21 32.53
N VAL A 23 2.96 -6.84 32.28
CA VAL A 23 3.36 -6.11 31.06
C VAL A 23 3.04 -6.94 29.81
N SER A 24 3.29 -8.26 29.85
CA SER A 24 2.99 -9.15 28.73
C SER A 24 1.50 -9.26 28.44
N VAL A 25 0.65 -9.30 29.49
CA VAL A 25 -0.81 -9.34 29.34
C VAL A 25 -1.33 -8.02 28.81
N VAL A 26 -0.90 -6.88 29.37
CA VAL A 26 -1.30 -5.55 28.90
C VAL A 26 -0.89 -5.37 27.45
N ALA A 27 0.36 -5.69 27.10
CA ALA A 27 0.85 -5.50 25.74
C ALA A 27 0.17 -6.40 24.69
N LYS A 28 -0.26 -7.61 25.05
CA LYS A 28 -1.14 -8.43 24.19
C LYS A 28 -2.53 -7.81 24.04
N ASN A 29 -3.10 -7.30 25.13
CA ASN A 29 -4.45 -6.72 25.12
C ASN A 29 -4.49 -5.36 24.41
N THR A 30 -3.37 -4.63 24.35
CA THR A 30 -3.23 -3.36 23.64
C THR A 30 -2.62 -3.50 22.24
N GLY A 31 -2.36 -4.73 21.77
CA GLY A 31 -1.73 -4.97 20.46
C GLY A 31 -0.31 -4.43 20.32
N LEU A 32 0.37 -4.13 21.44
CA LEU A 32 1.70 -3.50 21.45
C LEU A 32 2.82 -4.45 20.95
N PHE A 33 2.54 -5.76 20.92
CA PHE A 33 3.42 -6.80 20.38
C PHE A 33 2.81 -7.53 19.19
N ASP A 34 1.77 -6.98 18.55
CA ASP A 34 1.42 -7.41 17.21
C ASP A 34 2.55 -6.92 16.30
N GLY A 35 3.60 -7.73 16.24
CA GLY A 35 4.72 -7.57 15.34
C GLY A 35 4.12 -7.48 13.94
N GLY A 36 4.07 -6.25 13.44
CA GLY A 36 3.52 -5.91 12.15
C GLY A 36 4.32 -6.57 11.04
N THR A 37 4.07 -7.86 10.80
CA THR A 37 4.04 -8.36 9.44
C THR A 37 2.82 -7.69 8.83
N GLY A 38 3.02 -6.51 8.24
CA GLY A 38 2.03 -5.82 7.43
C GLY A 38 1.65 -6.72 6.25
N LYS A 39 0.80 -7.71 6.50
CA LYS A 39 0.00 -8.32 5.46
C LYS A 39 -1.00 -7.24 5.08
N SER A 40 -0.70 -6.50 4.01
CA SER A 40 -1.73 -5.80 3.26
C SER A 40 -2.93 -6.74 3.17
N PRO A 41 -4.14 -6.31 3.54
CA PRO A 41 -5.28 -7.21 3.59
C PRO A 41 -5.42 -7.79 2.18
N ALA A 42 -5.44 -9.13 2.06
CA ALA A 42 -5.35 -9.85 0.79
C ALA A 42 -6.38 -9.33 -0.21
N ALA A 43 -5.98 -9.09 -1.47
CA ALA A 43 -6.88 -8.61 -2.52
C ALA A 43 -8.10 -9.54 -2.69
N ASP A 44 -9.23 -8.96 -3.11
CA ASP A 44 -10.46 -9.71 -3.35
C ASP A 44 -10.39 -10.51 -4.67
N LEU A 45 -9.64 -9.99 -5.65
CA LEU A 45 -9.36 -10.65 -6.91
C LEU A 45 -8.07 -10.14 -7.55
N THR A 46 -7.56 -10.90 -8.53
CA THR A 46 -6.37 -10.55 -9.29
C THR A 46 -6.70 -10.42 -10.77
N ILE A 47 -6.21 -9.37 -11.41
CA ILE A 47 -6.20 -9.23 -12.87
C ILE A 47 -4.77 -9.29 -13.40
N TYR A 48 -4.60 -9.87 -14.59
CA TYR A 48 -3.30 -9.98 -15.25
C TYR A 48 -3.19 -8.95 -16.37
N PHE A 49 -2.35 -7.94 -16.15
CA PHE A 49 -2.17 -6.86 -17.11
C PHE A 49 -1.46 -7.36 -18.38
N PRO A 50 -1.97 -7.06 -19.58
CA PRO A 50 -1.46 -7.60 -20.84
C PRO A 50 -0.21 -6.85 -21.30
N SER A 51 0.94 -7.20 -20.74
CA SER A 51 2.22 -6.51 -20.96
C SER A 51 2.69 -6.51 -22.41
N GLU A 52 2.37 -7.54 -23.19
CA GLU A 52 2.69 -7.59 -24.62
C GLU A 52 1.92 -6.53 -25.43
N LYS A 53 0.73 -6.13 -24.96
CA LYS A 53 -0.12 -5.16 -25.66
C LYS A 53 0.19 -3.72 -25.28
N TYR A 54 0.57 -3.48 -24.03
CA TYR A 54 0.89 -2.16 -23.49
C TYR A 54 2.23 -2.18 -22.74
N PRO A 55 3.35 -2.40 -23.46
CA PRO A 55 4.65 -2.63 -22.85
C PRO A 55 5.20 -1.44 -22.07
N GLU A 56 4.90 -0.20 -22.46
CA GLU A 56 5.39 0.98 -21.74
C GLU A 56 4.67 1.13 -20.39
N THR A 57 3.33 1.02 -20.37
CA THR A 57 2.56 1.04 -19.11
C THR A 57 2.91 -0.16 -18.23
N ALA A 58 3.07 -1.36 -18.80
CA ALA A 58 3.51 -2.53 -18.05
C ALA A 58 4.85 -2.31 -17.34
N LYS A 59 5.81 -1.67 -18.02
CA LYS A 59 7.09 -1.34 -17.41
C LYS A 59 6.93 -0.35 -16.26
N HIS A 60 6.13 0.71 -16.44
CA HIS A 60 5.88 1.69 -15.38
C HIS A 60 5.26 1.04 -14.13
N ILE A 61 4.24 0.20 -14.31
CA ILE A 61 3.61 -0.52 -13.19
C ILE A 61 4.64 -1.40 -12.46
N LYS A 62 5.43 -2.19 -13.20
CA LYS A 62 6.49 -3.04 -12.60
C LYS A 62 7.50 -2.21 -11.81
N ASP A 63 8.00 -1.12 -12.38
CA ASP A 63 8.98 -0.25 -11.74
C ASP A 63 8.40 0.42 -10.48
N ALA A 64 7.17 0.93 -10.53
CA ALA A 64 6.51 1.58 -9.41
C ALA A 64 6.28 0.62 -8.24
N VAL A 65 5.79 -0.60 -8.53
CA VAL A 65 5.63 -1.66 -7.51
C VAL A 65 6.99 -2.06 -6.92
N ALA A 66 8.04 -2.17 -7.73
CA ALA A 66 9.39 -2.47 -7.24
C ALA A 66 9.95 -1.35 -6.32
N LYS A 67 9.50 -0.10 -6.49
CA LYS A 67 9.81 1.03 -5.60
C LYS A 67 8.94 1.08 -4.33
N GLY A 68 7.99 0.15 -4.18
CA GLY A 68 7.12 0.05 -3.01
C GLY A 68 5.72 0.63 -3.18
N ALA A 69 5.32 1.03 -4.39
CA ALA A 69 3.93 1.36 -4.66
C ALA A 69 3.03 0.12 -4.50
N SER A 70 1.78 0.32 -4.08
CA SER A 70 0.83 -0.79 -3.94
C SER A 70 0.58 -1.48 -5.29
N PRO A 71 0.62 -2.83 -5.36
CA PRO A 71 0.10 -3.57 -6.51
C PRO A 71 -1.43 -3.74 -6.47
N VAL A 72 -2.06 -3.36 -5.37
CA VAL A 72 -3.51 -3.46 -5.14
C VAL A 72 -4.14 -2.09 -5.36
N CYS A 73 -5.23 -2.08 -6.12
CA CYS A 73 -6.14 -0.97 -6.29
C CYS A 73 -7.41 -1.24 -5.49
N THR A 74 -7.63 -0.49 -4.41
CA THR A 74 -8.94 -0.39 -3.75
C THR A 74 -9.76 0.63 -4.53
N ILE A 75 -10.78 0.20 -5.27
CA ILE A 75 -11.50 1.07 -6.20
C ILE A 75 -12.18 2.22 -5.45
N ASP A 76 -11.79 3.46 -5.75
CA ASP A 76 -12.41 4.69 -5.24
C ASP A 76 -12.58 5.67 -6.41
N ARG A 77 -13.70 5.54 -7.11
CA ARG A 77 -14.00 6.40 -8.27
C ARG A 77 -14.26 7.85 -7.88
N LYS A 78 -14.79 8.09 -6.68
CA LYS A 78 -15.10 9.45 -6.19
C LYS A 78 -13.82 10.24 -5.90
N GLY A 79 -12.76 9.58 -5.45
CA GLY A 79 -11.45 10.18 -5.21
C GLY A 79 -10.63 10.51 -6.46
N ALA A 80 -11.04 10.03 -7.65
CA ALA A 80 -10.19 10.04 -8.84
C ALA A 80 -9.70 11.43 -9.28
N ASP A 81 -10.56 12.44 -9.26
CA ASP A 81 -10.18 13.79 -9.70
C ASP A 81 -9.20 14.45 -8.73
N GLU A 82 -9.41 14.29 -7.42
CA GLU A 82 -8.52 14.82 -6.39
C GLU A 82 -7.18 14.09 -6.37
N ASN A 83 -7.20 12.76 -6.50
CA ASN A 83 -5.98 11.96 -6.62
C ASN A 83 -5.15 12.42 -7.81
N ARG A 84 -5.75 12.57 -8.99
CA ARG A 84 -5.05 13.06 -10.18
C ARG A 84 -4.47 14.46 -10.00
N ARG A 85 -5.20 15.34 -9.31
CA ARG A 85 -4.71 16.69 -8.99
C ARG A 85 -3.46 16.63 -8.11
N GLN A 86 -3.45 15.76 -7.11
CA GLN A 86 -2.34 15.59 -6.17
C GLN A 86 -1.12 14.91 -6.79
N SER A 87 -1.33 13.83 -7.56
CA SER A 87 -0.25 13.06 -8.20
C SER A 87 0.49 13.87 -9.26
N LEU A 88 -0.25 14.69 -10.03
CA LEU A 88 0.30 15.47 -11.15
C LEU A 88 0.73 16.89 -10.76
N ALA A 89 0.64 17.26 -9.48
CA ALA A 89 1.06 18.56 -8.99
C ALA A 89 2.56 18.80 -9.25
N GLY A 90 2.89 19.85 -10.00
CA GLY A 90 4.28 20.19 -10.35
C GLY A 90 4.89 19.32 -11.46
N VAL A 91 4.16 18.35 -12.00
CA VAL A 91 4.62 17.54 -13.14
C VAL A 91 4.22 18.23 -14.44
N ALA A 92 5.19 18.74 -15.20
CA ALA A 92 4.93 19.40 -16.47
C ALA A 92 4.28 18.44 -17.49
N THR A 93 3.54 18.97 -18.46
CA THR A 93 3.14 18.16 -19.62
C THR A 93 4.31 17.98 -20.57
N LYS A 94 4.29 16.90 -21.36
CA LYS A 94 5.31 16.63 -22.37
C LYS A 94 4.63 16.38 -23.71
N LYS A 95 5.03 17.13 -24.75
CA LYS A 95 4.45 16.99 -26.09
C LYS A 95 4.55 15.53 -26.57
N ASN A 96 3.44 14.98 -27.06
CA ASN A 96 3.29 13.60 -27.56
C ASN A 96 3.44 12.49 -26.49
N TYR A 97 3.22 12.81 -25.22
CA TYR A 97 3.18 11.84 -24.12
C TYR A 97 1.99 12.13 -23.20
N ASP A 98 1.41 11.06 -22.64
CA ASP A 98 0.53 11.16 -21.49
C ASP A 98 1.35 10.97 -20.20
N ARG A 99 0.83 11.46 -19.07
CA ARG A 99 1.40 11.20 -17.74
C ARG A 99 0.63 10.05 -17.12
N ASP A 100 1.25 8.88 -17.06
CA ASP A 100 0.68 7.71 -16.41
C ASP A 100 0.93 7.78 -14.89
N GLU A 101 0.03 7.20 -14.10
CA GLU A 101 0.00 7.32 -12.63
C GLU A 101 -0.04 5.92 -12.00
N TRP A 102 0.92 5.58 -11.13
CA TRP A 102 0.85 4.36 -10.32
C TRP A 102 1.20 4.60 -8.84
N PRO A 103 0.27 4.36 -7.88
CA PRO A 103 -1.06 3.78 -8.09
C PRO A 103 -2.02 4.72 -8.83
N MET A 104 -2.99 4.14 -9.54
CA MET A 104 -3.89 4.88 -10.42
C MET A 104 -4.80 5.82 -9.62
N ALA A 105 -5.20 6.94 -10.23
CA ALA A 105 -6.05 7.93 -9.57
C ALA A 105 -7.39 7.36 -9.06
N MET A 106 -7.97 6.38 -9.74
CA MET A 106 -9.23 5.73 -9.35
C MET A 106 -9.10 4.71 -8.20
N CYS A 107 -7.92 4.60 -7.60
CA CYS A 107 -7.63 3.73 -6.46
C CYS A 107 -7.44 4.59 -5.21
N ALA A 108 -7.84 4.10 -4.04
CA ALA A 108 -7.62 4.76 -2.76
C ALA A 108 -6.12 4.93 -2.44
N GLU A 109 -5.27 4.07 -3.01
CA GLU A 109 -3.81 4.13 -2.93
C GLU A 109 -3.18 5.18 -3.87
N GLY A 110 -3.98 5.78 -4.77
CA GLY A 110 -3.54 6.81 -5.70
C GLY A 110 -3.32 8.16 -5.03
N GLY A 111 -3.07 9.17 -5.86
CA GLY A 111 -2.91 10.54 -5.39
C GLY A 111 -1.48 10.90 -5.00
N LYS A 112 -1.32 11.60 -3.87
CA LYS A 112 -0.01 12.11 -3.45
C LYS A 112 1.01 10.97 -3.30
N GLY A 113 2.12 11.08 -4.06
CA GLY A 113 3.21 10.11 -4.01
C GLY A 113 3.10 8.96 -5.02
N ALA A 114 2.09 8.96 -5.89
CA ALA A 114 2.06 8.07 -7.06
C ALA A 114 3.31 8.30 -7.94
N ASP A 115 3.92 7.21 -8.42
CA ASP A 115 4.99 7.23 -9.41
C ASP A 115 4.39 7.70 -10.74
N ILE A 116 5.13 8.58 -11.43
CA ILE A 116 4.69 9.17 -12.69
C ILE A 116 5.69 8.84 -13.79
N ALA A 117 5.17 8.35 -14.91
CA ALA A 117 5.94 8.13 -16.13
C ALA A 117 5.29 8.83 -17.33
N TYR A 118 6.13 9.28 -18.26
CA TYR A 118 5.65 9.77 -19.56
C TYR A 118 5.56 8.60 -20.54
N ILE A 119 4.35 8.27 -20.96
CA ILE A 119 4.06 7.09 -21.80
C ILE A 119 3.47 7.54 -23.14
N LYS A 120 3.77 6.80 -24.22
CA LYS A 120 3.14 7.06 -25.52
C LYS A 120 1.61 6.99 -25.41
N PRO A 121 0.87 7.98 -25.95
CA PRO A 121 -0.58 8.05 -25.76
C PRO A 121 -1.35 6.81 -26.23
N ALA A 122 -0.89 6.14 -27.30
CA ALA A 122 -1.52 4.92 -27.79
C ALA A 122 -1.42 3.76 -26.79
N ASP A 123 -0.25 3.60 -26.16
CA ASP A 123 0.00 2.59 -25.12
C ASP A 123 -0.83 2.92 -23.86
N ASN A 124 -0.66 4.14 -23.33
CA ASN A 124 -1.30 4.57 -22.09
C ASN A 124 -2.84 4.55 -22.13
N ARG A 125 -3.44 5.06 -23.20
CA ARG A 125 -4.91 5.11 -23.33
C ARG A 125 -5.50 3.73 -23.58
N GLY A 126 -4.78 2.88 -24.32
CA GLY A 126 -5.14 1.48 -24.51
C GLY A 126 -5.12 0.71 -23.19
N ALA A 127 -4.07 0.91 -22.40
CA ALA A 127 -3.95 0.35 -21.05
C ALA A 127 -5.07 0.84 -20.13
N GLY A 128 -5.32 2.14 -20.07
CA GLY A 128 -6.37 2.75 -19.27
C GLY A 128 -7.77 2.23 -19.64
N SER A 129 -8.08 2.13 -20.94
CA SER A 129 -9.34 1.53 -21.40
C SER A 129 -9.45 0.05 -21.02
N TRP A 130 -8.36 -0.71 -21.15
CA TRP A 130 -8.36 -2.13 -20.80
C TRP A 130 -8.59 -2.35 -19.29
N ILE A 131 -7.85 -1.64 -18.43
CA ILE A 131 -8.04 -1.70 -16.98
C ILE A 131 -9.45 -1.23 -16.63
N GLY A 132 -9.89 -0.08 -17.15
CA GLY A 132 -11.22 0.46 -16.91
C GLY A 132 -12.32 -0.57 -17.19
N ASN A 133 -12.23 -1.27 -18.33
CA ASN A 133 -13.17 -2.34 -18.67
C ASN A 133 -13.13 -3.54 -17.71
N GLN A 134 -11.98 -3.87 -17.12
CA GLN A 134 -11.89 -4.92 -16.09
C GLN A 134 -12.59 -4.48 -14.79
N LEU A 135 -12.48 -3.20 -14.45
CA LEU A 135 -12.95 -2.67 -13.17
C LEU A 135 -14.41 -2.18 -13.21
N ASP A 136 -14.96 -1.86 -14.39
CA ASP A 136 -16.25 -1.18 -14.59
C ASP A 136 -17.41 -1.81 -13.79
N LYS A 137 -17.49 -3.14 -13.77
CA LYS A 137 -18.58 -3.87 -13.10
C LYS A 137 -18.34 -4.12 -11.61
N LEU A 138 -17.16 -3.77 -11.10
CA LEU A 138 -16.80 -3.96 -9.70
C LEU A 138 -17.25 -2.76 -8.87
N PRO A 139 -17.89 -2.99 -7.70
CA PRO A 139 -18.29 -1.91 -6.83
C PRO A 139 -17.07 -1.19 -6.23
N ASP A 140 -17.22 0.11 -5.92
CA ASP A 140 -16.24 0.85 -5.12
C ASP A 140 -15.96 0.10 -3.81
N GLY A 141 -14.71 0.15 -3.35
CA GLY A 141 -14.19 -0.61 -2.21
C GLY A 141 -13.66 -2.00 -2.55
N THR A 142 -13.92 -2.54 -3.75
CA THR A 142 -13.31 -3.80 -4.20
C THR A 142 -11.79 -3.64 -4.32
N ARG A 143 -11.03 -4.59 -3.78
CA ARG A 143 -9.57 -4.58 -3.78
C ARG A 143 -9.04 -5.50 -4.87
N VAL A 144 -8.46 -4.93 -5.91
CA VAL A 144 -8.00 -5.64 -7.09
C VAL A 144 -6.49 -5.61 -7.16
N GLU A 145 -5.85 -6.78 -7.06
CA GLU A 145 -4.42 -6.89 -7.34
C GLU A 145 -4.18 -6.88 -8.85
N ILE A 146 -3.25 -6.06 -9.30
CA ILE A 146 -2.90 -5.92 -10.71
C ILE A 146 -1.49 -6.48 -10.90
N VAL A 147 -1.43 -7.65 -11.53
CA VAL A 147 -0.16 -8.36 -11.77
C VAL A 147 0.26 -8.18 -13.21
N VAL A 148 1.47 -7.64 -13.41
CA VAL A 148 2.09 -7.58 -14.73
C VAL A 148 2.96 -8.82 -14.92
N LYS A 149 2.60 -9.68 -15.89
CA LYS A 149 3.45 -10.79 -16.31
C LYS A 149 4.56 -10.29 -17.23
#